data_AF-A0A8S3HC54-F1
#
_entry.id   AF-A0A8S3HC54-F1
#
_cell.length_a   1.000
_cell.length_b   1.000
_cell.length_c   1.000
_cell.angle_alpha   90.00
_cell.angle_beta   90.00
_cell.angle_gamma   90.00
#
_symmetry.space_group_name_H-M   'P 1'
#
loop_
_entity.id
_entity.type
_entity.pdbx_description
1 polymer ?
#
loop_
_entity_poly.entity_id
_entity_poly.type
_entity_poly.pdbx_seq_one_letter_code
_entity_poly.pdbx_strand_id
1 'polypeptide(L)'
;MRLKFTFPPTLRHTERVDCVGWMSADDLYSVGEDHIIYKYNVVQNELIKIAELGQDLYPLDMHWLPKGANVVGGQGSSSVSGGKRTIGSDLFVLATSDGKFCFVNKTGRIEKTVEAHRGATICIRWSPDGSQFATGYFYIRFTIILILDNSSLGGEDGQIRIWARSGMLRSNLVQS
;
A
#
# COMPACT_ATOMS: atom_id res chain seq x y z
N MET A 1 -29.51 11.47 -0.70
CA MET A 1 -28.70 10.27 -0.40
C MET A 1 -28.38 10.27 1.09
N ARG A 2 -28.49 9.15 1.81
CA ARG A 2 -28.21 9.06 3.26
C ARG A 2 -27.12 8.02 3.49
N LEU A 3 -26.09 8.39 4.25
CA LEU A 3 -25.02 7.46 4.67
C LEU A 3 -25.58 6.46 5.68
N LYS A 4 -25.37 5.16 5.44
CA LYS A 4 -25.76 4.08 6.33
C LYS A 4 -24.49 3.47 6.93
N PHE A 5 -24.51 3.26 8.24
CA PHE A 5 -23.41 2.62 8.98
C PHE A 5 -23.75 1.16 9.26
N THR A 6 -22.75 0.29 9.14
CA THR A 6 -22.83 -1.14 9.45
C THR A 6 -21.65 -1.47 10.36
N PHE A 7 -21.88 -2.30 11.37
CA PHE A 7 -20.86 -2.69 12.34
C PHE A 7 -20.66 -4.22 12.26
N PRO A 8 -19.42 -4.70 12.02
CA PRO A 8 -19.13 -6.13 11.97
C PRO A 8 -19.29 -6.79 13.37
N PRO A 9 -19.60 -8.10 13.44
CA PRO A 9 -19.70 -8.83 14.70
C PRO A 9 -18.32 -9.18 15.31
N THR A 10 -18.21 -9.02 16.63
CA THR A 10 -17.17 -9.39 17.64
C THR A 10 -15.67 -9.25 17.33
N LEU A 11 -15.20 -9.70 16.16
CA LEU A 11 -13.80 -9.66 15.80
C LEU A 11 -13.45 -8.21 15.44
N ARG A 12 -12.37 -7.69 16.00
CA ARG A 12 -11.91 -6.31 15.80
C ARG A 12 -10.46 -6.21 16.17
N HIS A 13 -9.80 -5.17 15.66
CA HIS A 13 -8.49 -4.80 16.14
C HIS A 13 -8.54 -4.52 17.65
N THR A 14 -7.51 -4.98 18.37
CA THR A 14 -7.38 -4.72 19.81
C THR A 14 -6.76 -3.36 20.08
N GLU A 15 -5.94 -2.88 19.15
CA GLU A 15 -5.25 -1.61 19.19
C GLU A 15 -5.75 -0.67 18.07
N ARG A 16 -5.09 0.49 17.94
CA ARG A 16 -5.37 1.48 16.90
C ARG A 16 -5.27 0.88 15.49
N VAL A 17 -6.20 1.28 14.62
CA VAL A 17 -6.16 0.97 13.18
C VAL A 17 -5.56 2.16 12.44
N ASP A 18 -4.44 1.96 11.76
CA ASP A 18 -3.73 3.05 11.08
C ASP A 18 -4.03 3.11 9.59
N CYS A 19 -4.36 1.97 8.99
CA CYS A 19 -4.50 1.90 7.55
C CYS A 19 -5.64 0.99 7.12
N VAL A 20 -6.37 1.47 6.12
CA VAL A 20 -7.51 0.80 5.50
C VAL A 20 -7.42 0.95 3.99
N GLY A 21 -7.81 -0.08 3.25
CA GLY A 21 -7.68 -0.10 1.80
C GLY A 21 -8.66 -1.05 1.14
N TRP A 22 -9.39 -0.53 0.16
CA TRP A 22 -10.31 -1.33 -0.66
C TRP A 22 -9.55 -2.12 -1.72
N MET A 23 -9.65 -3.44 -1.68
CA MET A 23 -9.13 -4.32 -2.72
C MET A 23 -10.14 -4.45 -3.87
N SER A 24 -11.43 -4.49 -3.55
CA SER A 24 -12.54 -4.59 -4.51
C SER A 24 -13.72 -3.77 -4.01
N ALA A 25 -14.86 -3.83 -4.71
CA ALA A 25 -16.10 -3.21 -4.23
C ALA A 25 -16.62 -3.86 -2.94
N ASP A 26 -16.25 -5.12 -2.70
CA ASP A 26 -16.80 -5.94 -1.62
C ASP A 26 -15.78 -6.18 -0.50
N ASP A 27 -14.49 -6.13 -0.81
CA ASP A 27 -13.41 -6.49 0.10
C ASP A 27 -12.62 -5.25 0.55
N LEU A 28 -12.69 -4.98 1.85
CA LEU A 28 -11.92 -3.98 2.56
C LEU A 28 -10.86 -4.65 3.42
N TYR A 29 -9.65 -4.11 3.44
CA TYR A 29 -8.59 -4.56 4.33
C TYR A 29 -8.29 -3.49 5.36
N SER A 30 -7.95 -3.91 6.58
CA SER A 30 -7.50 -3.03 7.66
C SER A 30 -6.26 -3.63 8.32
N VAL A 31 -5.34 -2.75 8.73
CA VAL A 31 -4.14 -3.11 9.49
C VAL A 31 -3.95 -2.09 10.61
N GLY A 32 -3.60 -2.58 11.80
CA GLY A 32 -3.42 -1.78 13.02
C GLY A 32 -2.13 -2.08 13.76
N GLU A 33 -1.94 -1.38 14.88
CA GLU A 33 -0.81 -1.56 15.81
C GLU A 33 -0.86 -2.90 16.57
N ASP A 34 -1.96 -3.63 16.47
CA ASP A 34 -2.05 -5.02 16.94
C ASP A 34 -1.32 -6.01 16.01
N HIS A 35 -0.68 -5.49 14.95
CA HIS A 35 0.05 -6.24 13.94
C HIS A 35 -0.83 -7.26 13.19
N ILE A 36 -2.15 -7.07 13.16
CA ILE A 36 -3.06 -7.96 12.47
C ILE A 36 -3.52 -7.34 11.15
N ILE A 37 -3.65 -8.18 10.12
CA ILE A 37 -4.37 -7.83 8.90
C ILE A 37 -5.75 -8.47 8.96
N TYR A 38 -6.80 -7.65 8.96
CA TYR A 38 -8.17 -8.12 8.75
C TYR A 38 -8.64 -7.84 7.33
N LYS A 39 -9.50 -8.73 6.85
CA LYS A 39 -10.32 -8.54 5.66
C LYS A 39 -11.77 -8.50 6.08
N TYR A 40 -12.47 -7.45 5.69
CA TYR A 40 -13.90 -7.30 5.85
C TYR A 40 -14.58 -7.45 4.48
N ASN A 41 -15.50 -8.41 4.35
CA ASN A 41 -16.40 -8.50 3.21
C ASN A 41 -17.71 -7.78 3.53
N VAL A 42 -18.01 -6.74 2.77
CA VAL A 42 -19.17 -5.85 3.02
C VAL A 42 -20.49 -6.53 2.68
N VAL A 43 -20.50 -7.37 1.63
CA VAL A 43 -21.71 -8.04 1.15
C VAL A 43 -22.13 -9.16 2.11
N GLN A 44 -21.16 -9.94 2.57
CA GLN A 44 -21.36 -11.04 3.50
C GLN A 44 -21.36 -10.59 4.97
N ASN A 45 -20.98 -9.35 5.25
CA ASN A 45 -20.80 -8.81 6.61
C ASN A 45 -19.88 -9.69 7.46
N GLU A 46 -18.76 -10.13 6.88
CA GLU A 46 -17.83 -11.08 7.46
C GLU A 46 -16.47 -10.44 7.69
N LEU A 47 -15.92 -10.56 8.91
CA LEU A 47 -14.56 -10.14 9.23
C LEU A 47 -13.66 -11.37 9.44
N ILE A 48 -12.59 -11.46 8.66
CA ILE A 48 -11.66 -12.58 8.66
C ILE A 48 -10.26 -12.07 8.98
N LYS A 49 -9.56 -12.75 9.90
CA LYS A 49 -8.13 -12.53 10.13
C LYS A 49 -7.33 -13.15 8.98
N ILE A 50 -6.58 -12.34 8.26
CA ILE A 50 -5.77 -12.77 7.11
C ILE A 50 -4.37 -13.17 7.54
N ALA A 51 -3.70 -12.34 8.34
CA ALA A 51 -2.32 -12.58 8.76
C ALA A 51 -1.98 -11.83 10.05
N GLU A 52 -0.90 -12.26 10.70
CA GLU A 52 -0.15 -11.51 11.71
C GLU A 52 1.16 -11.03 11.09
N LEU A 53 1.48 -9.76 11.27
CA LEU A 53 2.72 -9.12 10.89
C LEU A 53 3.78 -9.30 11.99
N GLY A 54 5.04 -9.04 11.66
CA GLY A 54 6.11 -9.03 12.65
C GLY A 54 5.86 -7.95 13.71
N GLN A 55 6.21 -8.24 14.96
CA GLN A 55 6.02 -7.34 16.11
C GLN A 55 6.81 -6.02 16.00
N ASP A 56 7.86 -6.00 15.17
CA ASP A 56 8.64 -4.78 14.90
C ASP A 56 8.06 -3.93 13.77
N LEU A 57 6.97 -4.38 13.12
CA LEU A 57 6.39 -3.74 11.96
C LEU A 57 5.17 -2.91 12.37
N TYR A 58 5.36 -1.60 12.47
CA TYR A 58 4.30 -0.64 12.75
C TYR A 58 3.85 0.05 11.46
N PRO A 59 2.63 -0.23 10.98
CA PRO A 59 2.14 0.29 9.71
C PRO A 59 1.64 1.73 9.83
N LEU A 60 1.84 2.53 8.79
CA LEU A 60 1.42 3.93 8.75
C LEU A 60 0.50 4.27 7.58
N ASP A 61 0.66 3.59 6.44
CA ASP A 61 -0.19 3.79 5.26
C ASP A 61 -0.18 2.54 4.38
N MET A 62 -1.25 2.34 3.61
CA MET A 62 -1.33 1.26 2.64
C MET A 62 -1.90 1.73 1.31
N HIS A 63 -1.48 1.10 0.21
CA HIS A 63 -2.10 1.34 -1.08
C HIS A 63 -2.12 0.08 -1.95
N TRP A 64 -3.32 -0.27 -2.42
CA TRP A 64 -3.51 -1.38 -3.35
C TRP A 64 -2.97 -1.03 -4.74
N LEU A 65 -2.40 -2.02 -5.40
CA LEU A 65 -2.02 -1.91 -6.80
C LEU A 65 -3.30 -1.72 -7.65
N PRO A 66 -3.39 -0.66 -8.48
CA PRO A 66 -4.58 -0.41 -9.29
C PRO A 66 -4.88 -1.56 -10.26
N LYS A 67 -6.14 -1.97 -10.31
CA LYS A 67 -6.63 -2.97 -11.26
C LYS A 67 -6.60 -2.37 -12.67
N GLY A 68 -5.89 -3.01 -13.59
CA GLY A 68 -5.73 -2.53 -14.97
C GLY A 68 -4.35 -1.92 -15.27
N ALA A 69 -3.41 -1.98 -14.32
CA ALA A 69 -2.01 -1.69 -14.54
C ALA A 69 -1.43 -2.56 -15.68
N ASN A 70 -1.37 -2.01 -16.91
CA ASN A 70 -0.72 -2.62 -18.06
C ASN A 70 0.79 -2.43 -17.90
N VAL A 71 1.45 -3.42 -17.30
CA VAL A 71 2.92 -3.40 -17.17
C VAL A 71 3.55 -3.63 -18.55
N VAL A 72 4.04 -2.56 -19.17
CA VAL A 72 5.03 -2.64 -20.25
C VAL A 72 6.41 -2.50 -19.61
N GLY A 73 7.09 -3.63 -19.37
CA GLY A 73 8.48 -3.61 -18.91
C GLY A 73 8.79 -4.55 -17.75
N GLY A 74 8.92 -5.84 -18.04
CA GLY A 74 9.54 -6.82 -17.15
C GLY A 74 10.16 -7.93 -17.98
N GLN A 75 11.47 -7.86 -18.23
CA GLN A 75 12.24 -8.96 -18.80
C GLN A 75 12.50 -10.03 -17.72
N GLY A 76 12.19 -11.29 -18.06
CA GLY A 76 12.55 -12.54 -17.35
C GLY A 76 11.45 -13.08 -16.43
N SER A 77 10.96 -14.33 -16.50
CA SER A 77 11.31 -15.50 -17.31
C SER A 77 10.10 -16.46 -17.41
N SER A 78 9.88 -16.97 -18.64
CA SER A 78 9.25 -18.25 -19.03
C SER A 78 7.86 -18.65 -18.50
N SER A 79 6.87 -18.71 -19.40
CA SER A 79 6.45 -20.00 -20.00
C SER A 79 5.50 -19.77 -21.19
N VAL A 80 5.71 -20.62 -22.19
CA VAL A 80 5.03 -20.77 -23.48
C VAL A 80 3.50 -20.81 -23.40
N SER A 81 2.86 -20.34 -24.49
CA SER A 81 1.46 -20.49 -24.91
C SER A 81 0.38 -19.61 -24.26
N GLY A 82 -0.35 -18.91 -25.13
CA GLY A 82 -1.74 -18.45 -24.99
C GLY A 82 -2.30 -18.20 -23.59
N GLY A 83 -2.10 -16.99 -23.06
CA GLY A 83 -2.77 -16.53 -21.86
C GLY A 83 -2.02 -15.36 -21.23
N LYS A 84 -2.53 -14.15 -21.43
CA LYS A 84 -1.99 -12.92 -20.83
C LYS A 84 -2.20 -13.00 -19.31
N ARG A 85 -1.30 -13.66 -18.56
CA ARG A 85 -1.38 -13.75 -17.10
C ARG A 85 -1.16 -12.36 -16.50
N THR A 86 -2.25 -11.70 -16.14
CA THR A 86 -2.28 -10.48 -15.35
C THR A 86 -1.83 -10.78 -13.92
N ILE A 87 -0.52 -10.87 -13.68
CA ILE A 87 0.05 -10.88 -12.33
C ILE A 87 0.01 -9.42 -11.81
N GLY A 88 -1.14 -8.95 -11.30
CA GLY A 88 -1.21 -7.53 -10.92
C GLY A 88 -2.48 -6.95 -10.32
N SER A 89 -3.24 -7.66 -9.47
CA SER A 89 -4.32 -7.03 -8.67
C SER A 89 -4.30 -7.37 -7.18
N ASP A 90 -3.45 -8.31 -6.77
CA ASP A 90 -3.52 -8.93 -5.45
C ASP A 90 -2.37 -8.49 -4.52
N LEU A 91 -1.77 -7.35 -4.84
CA LEU A 91 -0.63 -6.78 -4.13
C LEU A 91 -0.98 -5.39 -3.64
N PHE A 92 -0.55 -5.08 -2.42
CA PHE A 92 -0.52 -3.74 -1.89
C PHE A 92 0.85 -3.44 -1.31
N VAL A 93 1.12 -2.16 -1.11
CA VAL A 93 2.30 -1.69 -0.39
C VAL A 93 1.87 -1.18 0.97
N LEU A 94 2.69 -1.46 1.98
CA LEU A 94 2.51 -1.07 3.37
C LEU A 94 3.71 -0.25 3.82
N ALA A 95 3.50 0.99 4.22
CA ALA A 95 4.54 1.87 4.73
C ALA A 95 4.67 1.73 6.24
N THR A 96 5.90 1.82 6.77
CA THR A 96 6.20 1.52 8.18
C THR A 96 6.94 2.66 8.89
N SER A 97 6.82 2.70 10.21
CA SER A 97 7.42 3.75 11.05
C SER A 97 8.95 3.71 11.13
N ASP A 98 9.57 2.59 10.79
CA ASP A 98 11.03 2.42 10.75
C ASP A 98 11.68 2.89 9.44
N GLY A 99 10.89 3.50 8.55
CA GLY A 99 11.37 4.02 7.26
C GLY A 99 11.45 2.99 6.15
N LYS A 100 10.83 1.83 6.36
CA LYS A 100 10.67 0.80 5.34
C LYS A 100 9.31 0.91 4.64
N PHE A 101 9.19 0.15 3.56
CA PHE A 101 7.90 -0.29 3.06
C PHE A 101 7.98 -1.77 2.67
N CYS A 102 6.83 -2.42 2.69
CA CYS A 102 6.68 -3.83 2.40
C CYS A 102 5.70 -4.03 1.24
N PHE A 103 6.04 -4.93 0.32
CA PHE A 103 5.08 -5.50 -0.62
C PHE A 103 4.34 -6.64 0.05
N VAL A 104 3.02 -6.54 0.14
CA VAL A 104 2.17 -7.51 0.82
C VAL A 104 1.12 -8.01 -0.15
N ASN A 105 0.96 -9.32 -0.24
CA ASN A 105 -0.06 -9.91 -1.08
C ASN A 105 -1.43 -9.96 -0.37
N LYS A 106 -2.50 -10.34 -1.08
CA LYS A 106 -3.86 -10.46 -0.51
C LYS A 106 -3.99 -11.47 0.64
N THR A 107 -3.03 -12.40 0.75
CA THR A 107 -2.97 -13.39 1.84
C THR A 107 -2.18 -12.89 3.04
N GLY A 108 -1.73 -11.62 3.02
CA GLY A 108 -0.96 -11.00 4.09
C GLY A 108 0.52 -11.41 4.14
N ARG A 109 1.02 -12.16 3.15
CA ARG A 109 2.43 -12.52 3.06
C ARG A 109 3.24 -11.33 2.55
N ILE A 110 4.31 -11.00 3.28
CA ILE A 110 5.31 -10.03 2.86
C ILE A 110 6.20 -10.68 1.79
N GLU A 111 6.20 -10.13 0.59
CA GLU A 111 7.04 -10.60 -0.52
C GLU A 111 8.43 -9.96 -0.47
N LYS A 112 8.50 -8.68 -0.13
CA LYS A 112 9.74 -7.92 -0.10
C LYS A 112 9.60 -6.70 0.81
N THR A 113 10.67 -6.41 1.55
CA THR A 113 10.82 -5.21 2.38
C THR A 113 11.95 -4.35 1.81
N VAL A 114 11.77 -3.04 1.80
CA VAL A 114 12.74 -2.08 1.27
C VAL A 114 12.89 -0.91 2.23
N GLU A 115 14.12 -0.53 2.54
CA GLU A 115 14.45 0.70 3.26
C GLU A 115 14.31 1.89 2.32
N ALA A 116 13.30 2.73 2.57
CA ALA A 116 13.01 3.87 1.72
C ALA A 116 13.59 5.18 2.25
N HIS A 117 13.45 5.40 3.56
CA HIS A 117 13.75 6.67 4.22
C HIS A 117 14.51 6.46 5.52
N ARG A 118 15.27 7.48 5.94
CA ARG A 118 15.93 7.51 7.24
C ARG A 118 14.97 8.15 8.25
N GLY A 119 14.01 7.37 8.71
CA GLY A 119 12.85 7.83 9.49
C GLY A 119 11.55 7.35 8.86
N ALA A 120 10.42 7.54 9.55
CA ALA A 120 9.14 6.90 9.21
C ALA A 120 8.68 7.15 7.76
N THR A 121 8.31 6.06 7.06
CA THR A 121 7.59 6.14 5.78
C THR A 121 6.11 6.30 6.12
N ILE A 122 5.59 7.52 6.05
CA ILE A 122 4.22 7.76 6.53
C ILE A 122 3.15 7.69 5.44
N CYS A 123 3.55 7.78 4.16
CA CYS A 123 2.61 7.75 3.05
C CYS A 123 3.22 7.04 1.86
N ILE A 124 2.39 6.26 1.16
CA ILE A 124 2.77 5.49 -0.02
C ILE A 124 1.59 5.40 -1.01
N ARG A 125 1.83 5.69 -2.29
CA ARG A 125 0.81 5.61 -3.34
C ARG A 125 1.37 5.04 -4.63
N TRP A 126 0.69 4.04 -5.16
CA TRP A 126 0.91 3.56 -6.53
C TRP A 126 0.51 4.62 -7.54
N SER A 127 1.26 4.69 -8.65
CA SER A 127 0.85 5.42 -9.83
C SER A 127 -0.41 4.76 -10.43
N PRO A 128 -1.28 5.53 -11.12
CA PRO A 128 -2.51 4.99 -11.70
C PRO A 128 -2.27 3.83 -12.70
N ASP A 129 -1.12 3.84 -13.38
CA ASP A 129 -0.69 2.78 -14.30
C ASP A 129 -0.04 1.56 -13.61
N GLY A 130 0.16 1.62 -12.29
CA GLY A 130 0.79 0.59 -11.45
C GLY A 130 2.27 0.31 -11.79
N SER A 131 2.92 1.13 -12.61
CA SER A 131 4.32 0.95 -12.99
C SER A 131 5.28 1.39 -11.88
N GLN A 132 4.85 2.35 -11.06
CA GLN A 132 5.66 3.08 -10.08
C GLN A 132 4.86 3.37 -8.82
N PHE A 133 5.53 3.79 -7.76
CA PHE A 133 4.88 4.34 -6.58
C PHE A 133 5.76 5.42 -5.95
N ALA A 134 5.11 6.34 -5.25
CA ALA A 134 5.74 7.43 -4.52
C ALA A 134 5.58 7.22 -3.02
N THR A 135 6.55 7.71 -2.25
CA THR A 135 6.54 7.72 -0.77
C THR A 135 6.83 9.15 -0.27
N GLY A 136 6.20 9.60 0.82
CA GLY A 136 6.37 10.98 1.32
C GLY A 136 5.92 11.23 2.79
N TYR A 137 6.32 12.39 3.36
CA TYR A 137 6.19 12.86 4.78
C TYR A 137 4.98 13.79 5.14
N PHE A 138 4.84 14.19 6.40
CA PHE A 138 3.69 14.62 7.24
C PHE A 138 2.79 15.79 6.78
N TYR A 139 3.03 16.38 5.62
CA TYR A 139 2.10 17.35 5.01
C TYR A 139 1.25 16.75 3.86
N ILE A 140 1.40 15.45 3.57
CA ILE A 140 1.18 14.91 2.22
C ILE A 140 -0.10 14.05 2.05
N ARG A 141 -1.03 14.02 3.01
CA ARG A 141 -2.41 13.54 2.69
C ARG A 141 -3.05 14.41 1.61
N PHE A 142 -2.70 15.71 1.54
CA PHE A 142 -3.12 16.63 0.48
C PHE A 142 -2.17 16.66 -0.72
N THR A 143 -0.84 16.55 -0.52
CA THR A 143 0.13 16.79 -1.60
C THR A 143 0.35 15.62 -2.56
N ILE A 144 0.14 14.33 -2.23
CA ILE A 144 0.28 13.27 -3.25
C ILE A 144 -0.87 13.31 -4.28
N ILE A 145 -2.06 13.79 -3.89
CA ILE A 145 -3.10 14.14 -4.87
C ILE A 145 -2.57 15.25 -5.81
N LEU A 146 -1.81 16.21 -5.27
CA LEU A 146 -1.24 17.34 -6.01
C LEU A 146 0.10 17.07 -6.71
N ILE A 147 0.79 15.95 -6.50
CA ILE A 147 2.00 15.61 -7.30
C ILE A 147 1.61 15.00 -8.65
N LEU A 148 0.37 14.51 -8.79
CA LEU A 148 -0.25 14.37 -10.11
C LEU A 148 -0.59 15.75 -10.75
N ASP A 149 -0.66 16.82 -9.94
CA ASP A 149 -1.02 18.19 -10.32
C ASP A 149 0.02 19.25 -9.85
N ASN A 150 1.30 19.09 -10.22
CA ASN A 150 2.37 20.11 -10.18
C ASN A 150 2.46 21.08 -8.96
N SER A 151 2.44 20.63 -7.70
CA SER A 151 2.98 21.46 -6.61
C SER A 151 3.52 20.66 -5.42
N SER A 152 4.70 21.06 -4.93
CA SER A 152 5.62 20.31 -4.05
C SER A 152 5.56 20.71 -2.56
N LEU A 153 6.43 20.07 -1.74
CA LEU A 153 6.82 20.24 -0.31
C LEU A 153 6.38 19.02 0.55
N GLY A 154 7.19 18.30 1.35
CA GLY A 154 8.58 18.38 1.81
C GLY A 154 8.60 17.97 3.31
N GLY A 155 9.39 16.97 3.75
CA GLY A 155 9.40 16.63 5.18
C GLY A 155 10.50 15.71 5.71
N GLU A 156 10.82 15.92 7.00
CA GLU A 156 11.93 15.50 7.89
C GLU A 156 13.35 15.39 7.31
N ASP A 157 13.58 14.58 6.28
CA ASP A 157 14.81 14.70 5.45
C ASP A 157 14.59 15.59 4.21
N GLY A 158 13.35 16.01 3.99
CA GLY A 158 12.89 16.81 2.87
C GLY A 158 12.60 16.03 1.59
N GLN A 159 12.77 14.70 1.57
CA GLN A 159 12.92 13.95 0.32
C GLN A 159 11.62 13.32 -0.19
N ILE A 160 11.48 13.29 -1.51
CA ILE A 160 10.42 12.57 -2.22
C ILE A 160 11.08 11.58 -3.16
N ARG A 161 10.74 10.29 -3.00
CA ARG A 161 11.35 9.20 -3.76
C ARG A 161 10.32 8.49 -4.61
N ILE A 162 10.66 8.28 -5.89
CA ILE A 162 9.92 7.46 -6.83
C ILE A 162 10.58 6.11 -6.94
N TRP A 163 9.79 5.07 -6.80
CA TRP A 163 10.23 3.69 -6.82
C TRP A 163 9.60 2.95 -8.01
N ALA A 164 10.40 2.09 -8.64
CA ALA A 164 9.88 1.08 -9.55
C ALA A 164 9.13 0.01 -8.75
N ARG A 165 8.16 -0.66 -9.38
CA ARG A 165 7.52 -1.87 -8.82
C ARG A 165 8.52 -2.92 -8.30
N SER A 166 9.71 -3.03 -8.91
CA SER A 166 10.76 -3.95 -8.45
C SER A 166 11.34 -3.59 -7.07
N GLY A 167 10.96 -2.44 -6.50
CA GLY A 167 11.56 -1.88 -5.29
C GLY A 167 12.89 -1.19 -5.54
N MET A 168 13.23 -0.90 -6.80
CA MET A 168 14.42 -0.10 -7.13
C MET A 168 14.06 1.39 -7.12
N LEU A 169 14.91 2.21 -6.50
CA LEU A 169 14.80 3.66 -6.54
C LEU A 169 15.00 4.15 -7.97
N ARG A 170 14.05 4.93 -8.50
CA ARG A 170 14.12 5.51 -9.85
C ARG A 170 14.60 6.96 -9.82
N SER A 171 14.11 7.76 -8.89
CA SER A 171 14.50 9.15 -8.77
C SER A 171 14.22 9.70 -7.38
N ASN A 172 14.97 10.74 -7.03
CA ASN A 172 14.76 11.57 -5.85
C ASN A 172 14.36 12.96 -6.36
N LEU A 173 13.10 13.35 -6.15
CA LEU A 173 12.51 14.56 -6.72
C LEU A 173 12.85 15.82 -5.93
N VAL A 174 13.22 15.69 -4.65
CA VAL A 174 13.55 16.82 -3.79
C VAL A 174 14.78 16.46 -2.96
N GLN A 175 15.85 17.20 -3.17
CA GLN A 175 17.10 17.13 -2.41
C GLN A 175 17.34 18.52 -1.82
N SER A 176 17.43 18.63 -0.49
CA SER A 176 17.87 19.86 0.18
C SER A 176 19.36 20.07 0.01
#